data_AF-A0A8J5R835-F1
#
_entry.id   AF-A0A8J5R835-F1
#
_cell.length_a   1.000
_cell.length_b   1.000
_cell.length_c   1.000
_cell.angle_alpha   90.00
_cell.angle_beta   90.00
_cell.angle_gamma   90.00
#
_symmetry.space_group_name_H-M   'P 1'
#
loop_
_entity.id
_entity.type
_entity.pdbx_description
1 polymer ?
#
loop_
_entity_poly.entity_id
_entity_poly.type
_entity_poly.pdbx_seq_one_letter_code
_entity_poly.pdbx_strand_id
1 'polypeptide(L)'
;MYQDCIVTECLQYPDFTCVVLYKKLIIGFGILVPDIGFEESYISFFLIRPEWRKAGIGTFMLYHLIQTSMGKDVTLHVSATNPALILYQKFGFKIEQFVQDFYDKYMTTGAKESRHALFLRLSR
;
A
#
# COMPACT_ATOMS: atom_id res chain seq x y z
N MET A 1 5.22 19.37 -7.80
CA MET A 1 6.68 19.48 -7.56
C MET A 1 7.15 18.70 -6.32
N TYR A 2 6.32 17.85 -5.68
CA TYR A 2 6.67 17.17 -4.41
C TYR A 2 6.45 15.63 -4.43
N GLN A 3 6.34 14.98 -5.61
CA GLN A 3 6.07 13.53 -5.67
C GLN A 3 7.29 12.71 -6.11
N ASP A 4 8.15 13.25 -6.99
CA ASP A 4 9.37 12.55 -7.43
C ASP A 4 10.42 12.38 -6.32
N CYS A 5 10.45 13.30 -5.34
CA CYS A 5 11.35 13.18 -4.19
C CYS A 5 10.99 11.97 -3.30
N ILE A 6 9.72 11.69 -3.05
CA ILE A 6 9.31 10.67 -2.06
C ILE A 6 9.69 9.28 -2.54
N VAL A 7 9.42 8.94 -3.81
CA VAL A 7 9.73 7.58 -4.32
C VAL A 7 11.24 7.38 -4.40
N THR A 8 11.98 8.38 -4.91
CA THR A 8 13.44 8.29 -5.05
C THR A 8 14.13 8.15 -3.68
N GLU A 9 13.63 8.85 -2.67
CA GLU A 9 14.12 8.77 -1.30
C GLU A 9 13.76 7.42 -0.65
N CYS A 10 12.52 6.95 -0.79
CA CYS A 10 12.11 5.63 -0.28
C CYS A 10 12.92 4.48 -0.91
N LEU A 11 13.31 4.60 -2.18
CA LEU A 11 14.17 3.61 -2.85
C LEU A 11 15.59 3.54 -2.27
N GLN A 12 16.02 4.53 -1.46
CA GLN A 12 17.29 4.47 -0.73
C GLN A 12 17.21 3.53 0.48
N TYR A 13 16.01 3.10 0.88
CA TYR A 13 15.76 2.19 1.98
C TYR A 13 15.25 0.84 1.43
N PRO A 14 16.15 -0.04 0.95
CA PRO A 14 15.76 -1.28 0.29
C PRO A 14 15.01 -2.23 1.22
N ASP A 15 15.28 -2.20 2.52
CA ASP A 15 14.64 -3.08 3.51
C ASP A 15 13.13 -2.85 3.64
N PHE A 16 12.63 -1.68 3.22
CA PHE A 16 11.21 -1.33 3.27
C PHE A 16 10.56 -1.25 1.88
N THR A 17 11.30 -1.66 0.84
CA THR A 17 10.79 -1.67 -0.53
C THR A 17 10.74 -3.10 -1.05
N CYS A 18 9.59 -3.51 -1.61
CA CYS A 18 9.42 -4.80 -2.26
C CYS A 18 9.19 -4.62 -3.77
N VAL A 19 10.07 -5.19 -4.60
CA VAL A 19 9.93 -5.21 -6.06
C VAL A 19 9.79 -6.65 -6.53
N VAL A 20 8.73 -6.94 -7.29
CA VAL A 20 8.50 -8.28 -7.86
C VAL A 20 8.82 -8.25 -9.35
N LEU A 21 9.77 -9.09 -9.74
CA LEU A 21 10.26 -9.21 -11.10
C LEU A 21 9.82 -10.54 -11.73
N TYR A 22 9.31 -10.49 -12.95
CA TYR A 22 9.19 -11.65 -13.81
C TYR A 22 10.03 -11.43 -15.07
N LYS A 23 11.11 -12.20 -15.21
CA LYS A 23 12.16 -11.98 -16.23
C LYS A 23 12.75 -10.57 -16.11
N LYS A 24 12.44 -9.67 -17.06
CA LYS A 24 12.89 -8.27 -17.08
C LYS A 24 11.73 -7.28 -16.85
N LEU A 25 10.56 -7.78 -16.41
CA LEU A 25 9.36 -6.98 -16.21
C LEU A 25 9.04 -6.86 -14.73
N ILE A 26 8.90 -5.63 -14.23
CA ILE A 26 8.35 -5.38 -12.89
C ILE A 26 6.85 -5.64 -12.93
N ILE A 27 6.40 -6.63 -12.17
CA ILE A 27 4.99 -7.05 -12.10
C ILE A 27 4.30 -6.65 -10.78
N GLY A 28 5.09 -6.28 -9.77
CA GLY A 28 4.60 -5.78 -8.49
C GLY A 28 5.59 -4.84 -7.83
N PHE A 29 5.08 -3.90 -7.05
CA PHE A 29 5.86 -2.91 -6.32
C PHE A 29 5.15 -2.49 -5.04
N GLY A 30 5.88 -2.38 -3.94
CA GLY A 30 5.35 -1.81 -2.71
C GLY A 30 6.42 -1.14 -1.87
N ILE A 31 6.03 -0.10 -1.15
CA ILE A 31 6.88 0.64 -0.21
C ILE A 31 6.15 0.69 1.14
N LEU A 32 6.88 0.32 2.18
CA LEU A 32 6.57 0.63 3.57
C LEU A 32 7.43 1.81 4.00
N VAL A 33 6.86 2.75 4.72
CA VAL A 33 7.58 3.86 5.32
C VAL A 33 7.51 3.65 6.83
N PRO A 34 8.64 3.30 7.49
CA PRO A 34 8.65 3.08 8.93
C PRO A 34 8.59 4.41 9.69
N ASP A 35 8.26 4.33 10.98
CA ASP A 35 8.44 5.43 11.95
C ASP A 35 7.66 6.72 11.62
N ILE A 36 6.48 6.57 11.01
CA ILE A 36 5.55 7.71 10.80
C ILE A 36 4.90 8.16 12.12
N GLY A 37 4.96 7.28 13.13
CA GLY A 37 4.89 7.60 14.54
C GLY A 37 5.88 6.70 15.30
N PHE A 38 6.02 6.90 16.62
CA PHE A 38 6.95 6.09 17.43
C PHE A 38 6.74 4.57 17.30
N GLU A 39 5.53 4.12 16.94
CA GLU A 39 5.15 2.70 16.88
C GLU A 39 4.40 2.32 15.59
N GLU A 40 4.48 3.13 14.53
CA GLU A 40 3.65 2.95 13.32
C GLU A 40 4.47 2.98 12.02
N SER A 41 4.15 2.06 11.11
CA SER A 41 4.67 2.00 9.74
C SER A 41 3.52 2.12 8.74
N TYR A 42 3.71 2.86 7.66
CA TYR A 42 2.66 3.13 6.68
C TYR A 42 3.01 2.55 5.31
N ILE A 43 2.11 1.79 4.70
CA ILE A 43 2.27 1.33 3.32
C ILE A 43 1.86 2.47 2.39
N SER A 44 2.85 3.12 1.78
CA SER A 44 2.64 4.27 0.89
C SER A 44 2.29 3.87 -0.53
N PHE A 45 2.87 2.78 -1.02
CA PHE A 45 2.59 2.22 -2.33
C PHE A 45 2.39 0.71 -2.24
N PHE A 46 1.40 0.19 -2.97
CA PHE A 46 1.16 -1.24 -3.10
C PHE A 46 0.44 -1.55 -4.42
N LEU A 47 1.15 -2.13 -5.37
CA LEU A 47 0.67 -2.32 -6.74
C LEU A 47 1.03 -3.72 -7.26
N ILE A 48 0.07 -4.35 -7.93
CA ILE A 48 0.27 -5.52 -8.79
C ILE A 48 -0.34 -5.21 -10.16
N ARG A 49 0.41 -5.51 -11.23
CA ARG A 49 -0.09 -5.41 -12.61
C ARG A 49 -1.39 -6.22 -12.77
N PRO A 50 -2.43 -5.68 -13.43
CA PRO A 50 -3.74 -6.34 -13.54
C PRO A 50 -3.69 -7.80 -13.99
N GLU A 51 -2.81 -8.12 -14.94
CA GLU A 51 -2.65 -9.44 -15.55
C GLU A 51 -2.03 -10.48 -14.60
N TRP A 52 -1.43 -10.01 -13.49
CA TRP A 52 -0.73 -10.82 -12.49
C TRP A 52 -1.48 -10.88 -11.15
N ARG A 53 -2.69 -10.32 -11.08
CA ARG A 53 -3.53 -10.37 -9.88
C ARG A 53 -4.09 -11.78 -9.67
N LYS A 54 -4.49 -12.09 -8.44
CA LYS A 54 -5.05 -13.40 -8.02
C LYS A 54 -4.08 -14.59 -8.13
N ALA A 55 -2.79 -14.36 -8.36
CA ALA A 55 -1.73 -15.38 -8.35
C ALA A 55 -0.97 -15.49 -7.01
N GLY A 56 -1.49 -14.89 -5.93
CA GLY A 56 -0.83 -14.90 -4.61
C GLY A 56 0.32 -13.90 -4.44
N ILE A 57 0.72 -13.17 -5.48
CA ILE A 57 1.85 -12.22 -5.44
C ILE A 57 1.61 -11.11 -4.42
N GLY A 58 0.43 -10.49 -4.43
CA GLY A 58 0.06 -9.46 -3.45
C GLY A 58 0.07 -9.99 -2.02
N THR A 59 -0.41 -11.21 -1.80
CA THR A 59 -0.33 -11.86 -0.47
C THR A 59 1.11 -11.96 0.00
N PHE A 60 2.02 -12.46 -0.85
CA PHE A 60 3.42 -12.61 -0.47
C PHE A 60 4.11 -11.27 -0.24
N MET A 61 3.87 -10.27 -1.10
CA MET A 61 4.42 -8.93 -0.94
C MET A 61 3.97 -8.27 0.36
N LEU A 62 2.66 -8.33 0.67
CA LEU A 62 2.12 -7.74 1.88
C LEU A 62 2.69 -8.42 3.13
N TYR A 63 2.78 -9.76 3.11
CA TYR A 63 3.45 -10.52 4.16
C TYR A 63 4.89 -10.05 4.34
N HIS A 64 5.67 -9.97 3.26
CA HIS A 64 7.07 -9.57 3.30
C HIS A 64 7.24 -8.17 3.89
N LEU A 65 6.46 -7.18 3.45
CA LEU A 65 6.51 -5.81 3.99
C LEU A 65 6.14 -5.77 5.48
N ILE A 66 5.12 -6.52 5.92
CA ILE A 66 4.77 -6.55 7.35
C ILE A 66 5.89 -7.17 8.21
N GLN A 67 6.64 -8.14 7.67
CA GLN A 67 7.76 -8.74 8.38
C GLN A 67 8.95 -7.78 8.54
N THR A 68 9.10 -6.77 7.69
CA THR A 68 10.24 -5.83 7.80
C THR A 68 10.03 -4.78 8.90
N SER A 69 8.78 -4.59 9.38
CA SER A 69 8.44 -3.72 10.51
C SER A 69 7.85 -4.49 11.70
N MET A 70 8.52 -5.57 12.12
CA MET A 70 8.06 -6.38 13.25
C MET A 70 7.90 -5.54 14.53
N GLY A 71 6.80 -5.75 15.25
CA GLY A 71 6.51 -5.05 16.52
C GLY A 71 5.97 -3.64 16.36
N LYS A 72 5.65 -3.21 15.13
CA LYS A 72 4.98 -1.93 14.86
C LYS A 72 3.62 -2.17 14.22
N ASP A 73 2.70 -1.27 14.49
CA ASP A 73 1.43 -1.20 13.76
C ASP A 73 1.71 -0.90 12.29
N VAL A 74 0.91 -1.52 11.41
CA VAL A 74 0.98 -1.26 9.97
C VAL A 74 -0.31 -0.62 9.50
N THR A 75 -0.21 0.53 8.84
CA THR A 75 -1.38 1.29 8.38
C THR A 75 -1.33 1.59 6.88
N LEU A 76 -2.49 1.82 6.28
CA LEU A 76 -2.60 2.23 4.87
C LEU A 76 -3.94 2.90 4.56
N HIS A 77 -3.95 3.70 3.49
CA HIS A 77 -5.18 4.18 2.87
C HIS A 77 -5.49 3.36 1.60
N VAL A 78 -6.75 2.97 1.45
CA VAL A 78 -7.25 2.27 0.26
C VAL A 78 -8.56 2.89 -0.20
N SER A 79 -8.75 3.08 -1.52
CA SER A 79 -10.04 3.52 -2.07
C SER A 79 -11.17 2.59 -1.63
N ALA A 80 -12.30 3.17 -1.23
CA ALA A 80 -13.45 2.43 -0.71
C ALA A 80 -14.03 1.40 -1.71
N THR A 81 -13.76 1.56 -3.01
CA THR A 81 -14.19 0.64 -4.09
C THR A 81 -13.09 -0.32 -4.54
N ASN A 82 -11.90 -0.28 -3.94
CA ASN A 82 -10.77 -1.09 -4.40
C ASN A 82 -10.90 -2.56 -3.93
N PRO A 83 -10.85 -3.55 -4.84
CA PRO A 83 -10.96 -4.96 -4.48
C PRO A 83 -9.83 -5.47 -3.57
N ALA A 84 -8.70 -4.75 -3.48
CA ALA A 84 -7.62 -5.06 -2.56
C ALA A 84 -8.03 -5.01 -1.08
N LEU A 85 -9.15 -4.36 -0.74
CA LEU A 85 -9.69 -4.36 0.63
C LEU A 85 -9.85 -5.78 1.19
N ILE A 86 -10.27 -6.74 0.35
CA ILE A 86 -10.42 -8.15 0.75
C ILE A 86 -9.07 -8.77 1.13
N LEU A 87 -7.99 -8.40 0.45
CA LEU A 87 -6.64 -8.87 0.79
C LEU A 87 -6.24 -8.33 2.17
N TYR A 88 -6.41 -7.03 2.42
CA TYR A 88 -6.05 -6.42 3.70
C TYR A 88 -6.86 -7.02 4.85
N GLN A 89 -8.17 -7.19 4.68
CA GLN A 89 -9.03 -7.83 5.69
C GLN A 89 -8.59 -9.27 6.01
N LYS A 90 -8.16 -10.05 5.02
CA LYS A 90 -7.62 -11.41 5.24
C LYS A 90 -6.34 -11.43 6.07
N PHE A 91 -5.54 -10.37 6.02
CA PHE A 91 -4.36 -10.20 6.87
C PHE A 91 -4.70 -9.70 8.28
N GLY A 92 -5.96 -9.36 8.56
CA GLY A 92 -6.41 -8.87 9.86
C GLY A 92 -6.45 -7.35 9.98
N PHE A 93 -6.25 -6.60 8.89
CA PHE A 93 -6.43 -5.14 8.91
C PHE A 93 -7.88 -4.78 9.27
N LYS A 94 -8.04 -3.83 10.19
CA LYS A 94 -9.33 -3.26 10.59
C LYS A 94 -9.49 -1.87 10.00
N ILE A 95 -10.73 -1.53 9.63
CA ILE A 95 -11.07 -0.17 9.21
C ILE A 95 -11.18 0.69 10.48
N GLU A 96 -10.40 1.77 10.54
CA GLU A 96 -10.46 2.73 11.65
C GLU A 96 -11.21 4.00 11.26
N GLN A 97 -11.05 4.45 10.00
CA GLN A 97 -11.64 5.71 9.55
C GLN A 97 -12.08 5.65 8.09
N PHE A 98 -13.17 6.35 7.78
CA PHE A 98 -13.55 6.72 6.42
C PHE A 98 -13.13 8.17 6.15
N VAL A 99 -12.35 8.39 5.11
CA VAL A 99 -11.78 9.69 4.76
C VAL A 99 -12.41 10.18 3.45
N GLN A 100 -13.22 11.23 3.53
CA GLN A 100 -13.85 11.85 2.37
C GLN A 100 -12.80 12.55 1.50
N ASP A 101 -13.04 12.53 0.19
CA ASP A 101 -12.28 13.21 -0.86
C ASP A 101 -10.74 13.04 -0.81
N PHE A 102 -10.27 11.94 -0.21
CA PHE A 102 -8.85 11.66 -0.03
C PHE A 102 -8.08 11.66 -1.36
N TYR A 103 -8.69 11.12 -2.42
CA TYR A 103 -8.08 11.01 -3.74
C TYR A 103 -8.45 12.14 -4.71
N ASP A 104 -9.22 13.15 -4.31
CA ASP A 104 -9.76 14.17 -5.24
C ASP A 104 -8.67 14.88 -6.05
N LYS A 105 -7.55 15.23 -5.40
CA LYS A 105 -6.41 15.89 -6.06
C LYS A 105 -5.65 15.01 -7.06
N TYR A 106 -5.91 13.70 -7.08
CA TYR A 106 -5.26 12.73 -7.95
C TYR A 106 -6.17 12.19 -9.06
N MET A 107 -7.48 12.45 -8.99
CA MET A 107 -8.43 11.91 -9.93
C MET A 107 -8.67 12.85 -11.11
N THR A 108 -8.68 12.27 -12.31
CA THR A 108 -9.12 12.97 -13.52
C THR A 108 -10.63 13.12 -13.52
N THR A 109 -11.12 14.22 -14.09
CA THR A 109 -12.56 14.47 -14.28
C THR A 109 -13.21 13.28 -15.00
N GLY A 110 -14.16 12.61 -14.35
CA GLY A 110 -14.86 11.42 -14.88
C GLY A 110 -14.36 10.06 -14.39
N ALA A 111 -13.46 10.00 -13.40
CA ALA A 111 -13.05 8.75 -12.77
C ALA A 111 -14.26 8.00 -12.18
N LYS A 112 -14.37 6.70 -12.49
CA LYS A 112 -15.42 5.80 -11.94
C LYS A 112 -15.08 5.27 -10.56
N GLU A 113 -13.84 5.41 -10.13
CA GLU A 113 -13.37 4.93 -8.83
C GLU A 113 -13.81 5.88 -7.71
N SER A 114 -14.03 5.33 -6.51
CA SER A 114 -14.37 6.17 -5.35
C SER A 114 -13.20 7.05 -4.97
N ARG A 115 -13.49 8.33 -4.76
CA ARG A 115 -12.51 9.33 -4.30
C ARG A 115 -12.25 9.26 -2.80
N HIS A 116 -13.08 8.53 -2.08
CA HIS A 116 -12.97 8.36 -0.63
C HIS A 116 -12.04 7.19 -0.31
N ALA A 117 -11.33 7.31 0.80
CA ALA A 117 -10.44 6.26 1.29
C ALA A 117 -10.96 5.65 2.60
N LEU A 118 -10.60 4.40 2.83
CA LEU A 118 -10.64 3.76 4.13
C LEU A 118 -9.22 3.77 4.68
N PHE A 119 -9.06 4.25 5.91
CA PHE A 119 -7.84 4.10 6.69
C PHE A 119 -7.91 2.77 7.44
N LEU A 120 -6.91 1.92 7.20
CA LEU A 120 -6.83 0.60 7.79
C LEU A 120 -5.62 0.49 8.70
N ARG A 121 -5.76 -0.28 9.80
CA ARG A 121 -4.68 -0.63 10.72
C ARG A 121 -4.61 -2.13 10.98
N LEU A 122 -3.40 -2.66 10.94
CA LEU A 122 -3.04 -3.97 11.46
C LEU A 122 -2.25 -3.76 12.75
N SER A 123 -2.89 -4.02 13.90
CA SER A 123 -2.25 -3.92 15.21
C SER A 123 -1.36 -5.14 15.49
N ARG A 124 -0.19 -4.93 16.07
CA ARG A 124 0.82 -5.97 16.33
C ARG A 124 1.26 -6.05 17.78
#